data_AF-A0A2N9HM19-F1
#
_entry.id   AF-A0A2N9HM19-F1
#
_cell.length_a   1.000
_cell.length_b   1.000
_cell.length_c   1.000
_cell.angle_alpha   90.00
_cell.angle_beta   90.00
_cell.angle_gamma   90.00
#
_symmetry.space_group_name_H-M   'P 1'
#
loop_
_entity.id
_entity.type
_entity.pdbx_description
1 polymer ?
#
loop_
_entity_poly.entity_id
_entity_poly.type
_entity_poly.pdbx_seq_one_letter_code
_entity_poly.pdbx_strand_id
1 'polypeptide(L)'
;MSKTAGSIVEAALKRDPHEVEFIQSVQEVVHALERVIAKNSHYVNIMERLLEPERMIIFRVPWVDDRGETHVNRGFRVQFNQAVGPCRGGIRFHPLMNLSIAKFLGFEQTLKNALSPYKLGGAAGGSDFDPKGKSDNEIMRFCQSFMNEIYRYLGPDKDLPSEEMGVGTREMGYLFGQYRRLAGHFQGSFTGPRIFWSGSSLRTEATGYGLVFFAQLMLTDMNKDLKGLRCVISGSGKIAMHVLEKLIAYGALPITVSVRFSILVNGSPSGFFNSSRGLCQGNPLSPLLFVIVMEAVSRLMDRAIEGQNLVGFTWAMPQKVIELLACAGGGIIADIEIEIFGMLPLYACCGLFGENTIDGYLKEDYSKTYARSKYYDEAKPWNERCDVAFPCACQNEIDQADAINLVNSGCRVLIEGSNMPCTPEAVDVLRKANILIAPAMAAGAGGAFDDMEE
;
A
#
# COMPACT_ATOMS: atom_id res chain seq x y z
N MET A 1 -27.74 1.16 -33.26
CA MET A 1 -27.73 -0.04 -32.39
C MET A 1 -28.34 0.34 -31.06
N SER A 2 -28.98 -0.59 -30.34
CA SER A 2 -29.42 -0.33 -28.97
C SER A 2 -28.17 -0.14 -28.10
N LYS A 3 -28.10 0.99 -27.38
CA LYS A 3 -26.99 1.27 -26.46
C LYS A 3 -27.21 0.49 -25.16
N THR A 4 -26.40 -0.54 -24.95
CA THR A 4 -26.44 -1.44 -23.79
C THR A 4 -25.17 -1.33 -22.96
N ALA A 5 -25.16 -1.92 -21.75
CA ALA A 5 -23.94 -2.01 -20.94
C ALA A 5 -22.77 -2.64 -21.72
N GLY A 6 -23.01 -3.77 -22.42
CA GLY A 6 -22.01 -4.41 -23.28
C GLY A 6 -21.42 -3.49 -24.36
N SER A 7 -22.23 -2.62 -24.98
CA SER A 7 -21.75 -1.68 -25.99
C SER A 7 -20.75 -0.62 -25.46
N ILE A 8 -20.75 -0.35 -24.15
CA ILE A 8 -19.76 0.52 -23.50
C ILE A 8 -18.39 -0.16 -23.47
N VAL A 9 -18.36 -1.43 -23.04
CA VAL A 9 -17.14 -2.24 -23.00
C VAL A 9 -16.57 -2.46 -24.40
N GLU A 10 -17.43 -2.79 -25.38
CA GLU A 10 -17.02 -2.92 -26.78
C GLU A 10 -16.42 -1.62 -27.34
N ALA A 11 -16.99 -0.46 -26.99
CA ALA A 11 -16.48 0.84 -27.43
C ALA A 11 -15.11 1.15 -26.81
N ALA A 12 -14.92 0.87 -25.52
CA ALA A 12 -13.63 1.02 -24.82
C ALA A 12 -12.57 0.08 -25.42
N LEU A 13 -12.87 -1.22 -25.52
CA LEU A 13 -11.96 -2.23 -26.08
C LEU A 13 -11.59 -1.94 -27.54
N LYS A 14 -12.51 -1.39 -28.33
CA LYS A 14 -12.23 -0.98 -29.71
C LYS A 14 -11.30 0.23 -29.82
N ARG A 15 -11.32 1.14 -28.83
CA ARG A 15 -10.45 2.32 -28.79
C ARG A 15 -9.07 1.96 -28.24
N ASP A 16 -9.04 1.23 -27.12
CA ASP A 16 -7.83 0.95 -26.35
C ASP A 16 -7.58 -0.58 -26.21
N PRO A 17 -7.41 -1.33 -27.32
CA PRO A 17 -7.39 -2.81 -27.32
C PRO A 17 -6.20 -3.45 -26.59
N HIS A 18 -5.22 -2.67 -26.17
CA HIS A 18 -3.99 -3.13 -25.50
C HIS A 18 -3.93 -2.72 -24.02
N GLU A 19 -4.92 -1.99 -23.52
CA GLU A 19 -4.93 -1.47 -22.15
C GLU A 19 -5.69 -2.41 -21.21
N VAL A 20 -5.12 -3.59 -20.97
CA VAL A 20 -5.80 -4.70 -20.31
C VAL A 20 -6.30 -4.37 -18.90
N GLU A 21 -5.51 -3.67 -18.09
CA GLU A 21 -5.87 -3.25 -16.74
C GLU A 21 -7.00 -2.20 -16.74
N PHE A 22 -6.94 -1.24 -17.67
CA PHE A 22 -8.02 -0.25 -17.82
C PHE A 22 -9.32 -0.91 -18.28
N ILE A 23 -9.28 -1.76 -19.31
CA ILE A 23 -10.46 -2.46 -19.81
C ILE A 23 -11.06 -3.41 -18.77
N GLN A 24 -10.24 -4.08 -17.94
CA GLN A 24 -10.73 -4.89 -16.80
C GLN A 24 -11.58 -4.03 -15.84
N SER A 25 -11.04 -2.92 -15.34
CA SER A 25 -11.75 -2.04 -14.41
C SER A 25 -13.02 -1.44 -15.04
N VAL A 26 -12.99 -1.10 -16.34
CA VAL A 26 -14.20 -0.69 -17.09
C VAL A 26 -15.26 -1.80 -17.13
N GLN A 27 -14.87 -3.05 -17.38
CA GLN A 27 -15.79 -4.19 -17.38
C GLN A 27 -16.44 -4.39 -16.01
N GLU A 28 -15.66 -4.35 -14.94
CA GLU A 28 -16.14 -4.54 -13.56
C GLU A 28 -17.15 -3.44 -13.17
N VAL A 29 -16.83 -2.17 -13.45
CA VAL A 29 -17.74 -1.04 -13.16
C VAL A 29 -19.00 -1.08 -14.02
N VAL A 30 -18.88 -1.35 -15.32
CA VAL A 30 -20.04 -1.41 -16.23
C VAL A 30 -20.97 -2.57 -15.86
N HIS A 31 -20.42 -3.73 -15.46
CA HIS A 31 -21.22 -4.85 -14.98
C HIS A 31 -21.91 -4.54 -13.63
N ALA A 32 -21.21 -3.91 -12.69
CA ALA A 32 -21.81 -3.46 -11.43
C ALA A 32 -22.96 -2.46 -11.64
N LEU A 33 -22.83 -1.56 -12.63
CA LEU A 33 -23.83 -0.55 -12.97
C LEU A 33 -24.90 -1.03 -13.97
N GLU A 34 -24.82 -2.26 -14.48
CA GLU A 34 -25.67 -2.78 -15.56
C GLU A 34 -27.17 -2.58 -15.28
N ARG A 35 -27.62 -2.90 -14.06
CA ARG A 35 -29.02 -2.73 -13.64
C ARG A 35 -29.48 -1.26 -13.60
N VAL A 36 -28.57 -0.33 -13.34
CA VAL A 36 -28.85 1.12 -13.29
C VAL A 36 -28.91 1.67 -14.71
N ILE A 37 -27.95 1.28 -15.56
CA ILE A 37 -27.86 1.64 -16.98
C ILE A 37 -29.07 1.11 -17.75
N ALA A 38 -29.49 -0.14 -17.51
CA ALA A 38 -30.66 -0.75 -18.14
C ALA A 38 -31.97 -0.03 -17.81
N LYS A 39 -32.10 0.54 -16.60
CA LYS A 39 -33.24 1.37 -16.21
C LYS A 39 -33.16 2.81 -16.74
N ASN A 40 -31.96 3.30 -17.04
CA ASN A 40 -31.68 4.70 -17.37
C ASN A 40 -30.72 4.79 -18.56
N SER A 41 -31.23 4.54 -19.77
CA SER A 41 -30.43 4.45 -20.99
C SER A 41 -29.59 5.70 -21.32
N HIS A 42 -29.96 6.87 -20.79
CA HIS A 42 -29.17 8.10 -20.93
C HIS A 42 -27.78 8.02 -20.27
N TYR A 43 -27.61 7.16 -19.25
CA TYR A 43 -26.29 6.94 -18.63
C TYR A 43 -25.28 6.30 -19.58
N VAL A 44 -25.69 5.59 -20.64
CA VAL A 44 -24.72 5.04 -21.61
C VAL A 44 -23.90 6.16 -22.25
N ASN A 45 -24.56 7.24 -22.67
CA ASN A 45 -23.91 8.43 -23.24
C ASN A 45 -23.10 9.23 -22.20
N ILE A 46 -23.28 8.98 -20.90
CA ILE A 46 -22.48 9.59 -19.82
C ILE A 46 -21.25 8.73 -19.56
N MET A 47 -21.41 7.40 -19.45
CA MET A 47 -20.30 6.46 -19.31
C MET A 47 -19.33 6.53 -20.50
N GLU A 48 -19.82 6.57 -21.74
CA GLU A 48 -18.98 6.75 -22.95
C GLU A 48 -18.11 8.01 -22.91
N ARG A 49 -18.55 9.07 -22.20
CA ARG A 49 -17.76 10.30 -22.01
C ARG A 49 -16.86 10.23 -20.78
N LEU A 50 -17.33 9.58 -19.70
CA LEU A 50 -16.55 9.39 -18.48
C LEU A 50 -15.32 8.51 -18.74
N LEU A 51 -15.44 7.49 -19.60
CA LEU A 51 -14.35 6.55 -19.91
C LEU A 51 -13.22 7.16 -20.76
N GLU A 52 -13.41 8.35 -21.34
CA GLU A 52 -12.34 9.07 -22.01
C GLU A 52 -11.72 10.07 -21.01
N PRO A 53 -10.46 9.93 -20.60
CA PRO A 53 -9.84 10.87 -19.67
C PRO A 53 -9.82 12.30 -20.23
N GLU A 54 -10.17 13.28 -19.41
CA GLU A 54 -10.17 14.70 -19.84
C GLU A 54 -8.80 15.17 -20.34
N ARG A 55 -7.70 14.64 -19.78
CA ARG A 55 -6.35 14.86 -20.29
C ARG A 55 -5.40 13.70 -19.94
N MET A 56 -4.62 13.26 -20.92
CA MET A 56 -3.51 12.33 -20.74
C MET A 56 -2.20 13.02 -21.12
N ILE A 57 -1.22 12.98 -20.22
CA ILE A 57 0.10 13.60 -20.39
C ILE A 57 1.15 12.50 -20.29
N ILE A 58 1.93 12.32 -21.36
CA ILE A 58 3.02 11.35 -21.45
C ILE A 58 4.27 12.12 -21.81
N PHE A 59 5.33 11.99 -21.01
CA PHE A 59 6.53 12.81 -21.14
C PHE A 59 7.80 12.01 -20.84
N ARG A 60 8.94 12.58 -21.25
CA ARG A 60 10.27 11.99 -21.05
C ARG A 60 10.90 12.56 -19.78
N VAL A 61 11.48 11.70 -18.95
CA VAL A 61 12.13 12.06 -17.70
C VAL A 61 13.63 11.69 -17.78
N PRO A 62 14.50 12.60 -18.26
CA PRO A 62 15.94 12.38 -18.31
C PRO A 62 16.57 12.69 -16.95
N TRP A 63 17.43 11.82 -16.44
CA TRP A 63 18.13 12.03 -15.18
C TRP A 63 19.55 11.45 -15.24
N VAL A 64 20.37 11.73 -14.23
CA VAL A 64 21.78 11.31 -14.18
C VAL A 64 22.03 10.56 -12.87
N ASP A 65 22.61 9.36 -12.95
CA ASP A 65 22.91 8.51 -11.79
C ASP A 65 24.16 8.97 -11.03
N ASP A 66 24.50 8.31 -9.91
CA ASP A 66 25.68 8.68 -9.12
C ASP A 66 27.03 8.35 -9.79
N ARG A 67 27.01 7.64 -10.94
CA ARG A 67 28.19 7.40 -11.79
C ARG A 67 28.34 8.43 -12.91
N GLY A 68 27.36 9.32 -13.08
CA GLY A 68 27.31 10.29 -14.17
C GLY A 68 26.69 9.76 -15.46
N GLU A 69 26.12 8.56 -15.47
CA GLU A 69 25.43 7.99 -16.63
C GLU A 69 24.05 8.63 -16.79
N THR A 70 23.65 8.92 -18.03
CA THR A 70 22.34 9.51 -18.33
C THR A 70 21.30 8.42 -18.58
N HIS A 71 20.22 8.47 -17.80
CA HIS A 71 19.09 7.56 -17.87
C HIS A 71 17.84 8.28 -18.39
N VAL A 72 16.90 7.52 -18.95
CA VAL A 72 15.64 8.05 -19.49
C VAL A 72 14.49 7.13 -19.10
N ASN A 73 13.51 7.70 -18.42
CA ASN A 73 12.26 7.05 -18.04
C ASN A 73 11.06 7.76 -18.69
N ARG A 74 9.91 7.10 -18.70
CA ARG A 74 8.63 7.67 -19.15
C ARG A 74 7.81 8.12 -17.94
N GLY A 75 7.34 9.36 -17.97
CA GLY A 75 6.39 9.89 -17.00
C GLY A 75 4.96 9.92 -17.55
N PHE A 76 4.00 9.78 -16.66
CA PHE A 76 2.56 9.76 -16.95
C PHE A 76 1.81 10.65 -15.95
N ARG A 77 0.83 11.43 -16.42
CA ARG A 77 -0.25 11.99 -15.60
C ARG A 77 -1.56 11.95 -16.38
N VAL A 78 -2.54 11.24 -15.85
CA VAL A 78 -3.90 11.10 -16.38
C VAL A 78 -4.83 11.88 -15.47
N GLN A 79 -5.30 13.02 -15.95
CA GLN A 79 -6.35 13.82 -15.31
C GLN A 79 -7.66 13.30 -15.86
N PHE A 80 -8.30 12.41 -15.10
CA PHE A 80 -9.33 11.52 -15.63
C PHE A 80 -10.67 12.25 -15.71
N ASN A 81 -11.11 12.87 -14.60
CA ASN A 81 -12.34 13.65 -14.57
C ASN A 81 -12.29 14.77 -13.52
N GLN A 82 -12.83 15.94 -13.84
CA GLN A 82 -12.91 17.13 -12.96
C GLN A 82 -14.34 17.59 -12.69
N ALA A 83 -15.37 16.79 -13.02
CA ALA A 83 -16.77 17.23 -12.97
C ALA A 83 -17.27 17.56 -11.55
N VAL A 84 -16.66 16.99 -10.51
CA VAL A 84 -17.01 17.24 -9.10
C VAL A 84 -16.09 18.30 -8.46
N GLY A 85 -14.85 18.44 -8.95
CA GLY A 85 -13.84 19.38 -8.44
C GLY A 85 -12.44 19.06 -8.98
N PRO A 86 -11.37 19.66 -8.41
CA PRO A 86 -9.99 19.44 -8.83
C PRO A 86 -9.60 17.96 -8.85
N CYS A 87 -8.79 17.54 -9.82
CA CYS A 87 -8.25 16.19 -9.85
C CYS A 87 -7.44 15.90 -8.58
N ARG A 88 -7.58 14.70 -8.01
CA ARG A 88 -6.70 14.20 -6.95
C ARG A 88 -6.32 12.74 -7.20
N GLY A 89 -5.07 12.40 -6.89
CA GLY A 89 -4.61 11.02 -6.80
C GLY A 89 -3.12 10.81 -7.06
N GLY A 90 -2.66 9.59 -6.79
CA GLY A 90 -1.26 9.26 -6.55
C GLY A 90 -0.30 9.38 -7.73
N ILE A 91 1.00 9.36 -7.42
CA ILE A 91 2.09 9.17 -8.38
C ILE A 91 2.78 7.83 -8.05
N ARG A 92 2.77 6.87 -8.98
CA ARG A 92 3.38 5.54 -8.80
C ARG A 92 4.75 5.45 -9.47
N PHE A 93 5.83 5.14 -8.75
CA PHE A 93 7.12 4.80 -9.35
C PHE A 93 7.34 3.29 -9.27
N HIS A 94 7.19 2.60 -10.40
CA HIS A 94 7.32 1.15 -10.48
C HIS A 94 7.68 0.72 -11.91
N PRO A 95 8.59 -0.26 -12.12
CA PRO A 95 9.06 -0.65 -13.46
C PRO A 95 7.97 -1.20 -14.40
N LEU A 96 6.82 -1.61 -13.88
CA LEU A 96 5.66 -2.04 -14.70
C LEU A 96 4.73 -0.87 -15.12
N MET A 97 4.95 0.34 -14.61
CA MET A 97 4.04 1.47 -14.79
C MET A 97 3.91 1.85 -16.27
N ASN A 98 2.67 1.91 -16.75
CA ASN A 98 2.35 2.17 -18.15
C ASN A 98 1.04 3.01 -18.26
N LEU A 99 0.62 3.35 -19.49
CA LEU A 99 -0.57 4.19 -19.71
C LEU A 99 -1.87 3.49 -19.28
N SER A 100 -2.00 2.18 -19.53
CA SER A 100 -3.15 1.38 -19.09
C SER A 100 -3.30 1.43 -17.57
N ILE A 101 -2.22 1.20 -16.82
CA ILE A 101 -2.20 1.31 -15.36
C ILE A 101 -2.53 2.74 -14.90
N ALA A 102 -2.04 3.77 -15.60
CA ALA A 102 -2.36 5.16 -15.27
C ALA A 102 -3.86 5.49 -15.49
N LYS A 103 -4.47 4.98 -16.56
CA LYS A 103 -5.92 5.14 -16.84
C LYS A 103 -6.78 4.33 -15.87
N PHE A 104 -6.41 3.08 -15.60
CA PHE A 104 -7.00 2.23 -14.56
C PHE A 104 -7.08 2.94 -13.21
N LEU A 105 -5.93 3.35 -12.67
CA LEU A 105 -5.86 4.02 -11.37
C LEU A 105 -6.63 5.35 -11.39
N GLY A 106 -6.56 6.14 -12.48
CA GLY A 106 -7.29 7.41 -12.61
C GLY A 106 -8.81 7.24 -12.68
N PHE A 107 -9.28 6.15 -13.31
CA PHE A 107 -10.69 5.79 -13.38
C PHE A 107 -11.23 5.39 -12.01
N GLU A 108 -10.57 4.45 -11.32
CA GLU A 108 -10.97 4.05 -9.97
C GLU A 108 -10.90 5.20 -8.98
N GLN A 109 -9.86 6.05 -9.07
CA GLN A 109 -9.74 7.23 -8.21
C GLN A 109 -10.87 8.24 -8.45
N THR A 110 -11.38 8.38 -9.68
CA THR A 110 -12.58 9.18 -9.97
C THR A 110 -13.78 8.67 -9.20
N LEU A 111 -14.03 7.36 -9.25
CA LEU A 111 -15.19 6.74 -8.59
C LEU A 111 -15.05 6.74 -7.06
N LYS A 112 -13.84 6.44 -6.55
CA LYS A 112 -13.48 6.52 -5.13
C LYS A 112 -13.66 7.92 -4.56
N ASN A 113 -13.23 8.96 -5.29
CA ASN A 113 -13.41 10.35 -4.89
C ASN A 113 -14.89 10.78 -4.95
N ALA A 114 -15.68 10.27 -5.90
CA ALA A 114 -17.11 10.55 -5.98
C ALA A 114 -17.95 9.93 -4.84
N LEU A 115 -17.41 8.95 -4.10
CA LEU A 115 -18.00 8.42 -2.86
C LEU A 115 -17.65 9.27 -1.61
N SER A 116 -16.78 10.27 -1.77
CA SER A 116 -16.40 11.19 -0.69
C SER A 116 -17.47 12.25 -0.45
N PRO A 117 -17.61 12.78 0.79
CA PRO A 117 -18.25 14.08 0.99
C PRO A 117 -17.46 15.24 0.34
N TYR A 118 -16.19 15.04 0.01
CA TYR A 118 -15.33 16.05 -0.59
C TYR A 118 -15.51 16.16 -2.12
N LYS A 119 -15.48 17.39 -2.61
CA LYS A 119 -15.65 17.72 -4.02
C LYS A 119 -14.35 17.54 -4.80
N LEU A 120 -14.03 16.30 -5.17
CA LEU A 120 -12.79 15.93 -5.85
C LEU A 120 -13.05 15.18 -7.16
N GLY A 121 -12.30 15.55 -8.19
CA GLY A 121 -12.13 14.77 -9.41
C GLY A 121 -11.08 13.67 -9.24
N GLY A 122 -10.93 12.78 -10.21
CA GLY A 122 -9.95 11.69 -10.19
C GLY A 122 -8.75 11.94 -11.10
N ALA A 123 -7.57 11.57 -10.63
CA ALA A 123 -6.36 11.47 -11.43
C ALA A 123 -5.43 10.36 -10.92
N ALA A 124 -4.52 9.92 -11.78
CA ALA A 124 -3.37 9.13 -11.38
C ALA A 124 -2.17 9.46 -12.27
N GLY A 125 -0.96 9.17 -11.79
CA GLY A 125 0.25 9.35 -12.58
C GLY A 125 1.35 8.43 -12.09
N GLY A 126 2.55 8.62 -12.62
CA GLY A 126 3.68 7.78 -12.26
C GLY A 126 4.79 7.75 -13.30
N SER A 127 5.72 6.83 -13.12
CA SER A 127 6.80 6.55 -14.05
C SER A 127 7.22 5.08 -13.98
N ASP A 128 7.77 4.59 -15.10
CA ASP A 128 8.47 3.30 -15.21
C ASP A 128 9.84 3.28 -14.48
N PHE A 129 10.16 4.34 -13.73
CA PHE A 129 11.31 4.40 -12.81
C PHE A 129 11.17 3.40 -11.66
N ASP A 130 12.24 2.62 -11.42
CA ASP A 130 12.35 1.75 -10.26
C ASP A 130 13.20 2.45 -9.17
N PRO A 131 12.60 2.89 -8.05
CA PRO A 131 13.33 3.52 -6.95
C PRO A 131 14.21 2.51 -6.17
N LYS A 132 14.05 1.20 -6.38
CA LYS A 132 14.85 0.20 -5.66
C LYS A 132 16.32 0.23 -6.09
N GLY A 133 17.18 0.08 -5.09
CA GLY A 133 18.63 0.15 -5.26
C GLY A 133 19.15 1.50 -5.76
N LYS A 134 18.36 2.58 -5.64
CA LYS A 134 18.78 3.95 -5.93
C LYS A 134 19.21 4.66 -4.66
N SER A 135 20.18 5.56 -4.79
CA SER A 135 20.54 6.46 -3.69
C SER A 135 19.48 7.56 -3.50
N ASP A 136 19.46 8.18 -2.32
CA ASP A 136 18.60 9.34 -2.07
C ASP A 136 18.89 10.50 -3.04
N ASN A 137 20.13 10.64 -3.52
CA ASN A 137 20.51 11.64 -4.52
C ASN A 137 19.92 11.32 -5.90
N GLU A 138 19.93 10.06 -6.31
CA GLU A 138 19.34 9.60 -7.57
C GLU A 138 17.82 9.78 -7.55
N ILE A 139 17.17 9.37 -6.46
CA ILE A 139 15.73 9.57 -6.24
C ILE A 139 15.37 11.07 -6.25
N MET A 140 16.17 11.92 -5.58
CA MET A 140 15.97 13.37 -5.60
C MET A 140 16.11 13.96 -7.01
N ARG A 141 17.17 13.62 -7.76
CA ARG A 141 17.36 14.07 -9.15
C ARG A 141 16.23 13.60 -10.05
N PHE A 142 15.75 12.36 -9.87
CA PHE A 142 14.62 11.82 -10.60
C PHE A 142 13.34 12.61 -10.32
N CYS A 143 12.99 12.80 -9.04
CA CYS A 143 11.82 13.59 -8.63
C CYS A 143 11.88 15.03 -9.17
N GLN A 144 13.05 15.66 -9.14
CA GLN A 144 13.25 17.00 -9.70
C GLN A 144 13.03 17.02 -11.22
N SER A 145 13.58 16.05 -11.96
CA SER A 145 13.39 15.94 -13.40
C SER A 145 11.93 15.66 -13.78
N PHE A 146 11.26 14.77 -13.04
CA PHE A 146 9.84 14.47 -13.20
C PHE A 146 8.97 15.73 -13.01
N MET A 147 9.24 16.49 -11.95
CA MET A 147 8.51 17.72 -11.63
C MET A 147 8.77 18.86 -12.62
N ASN A 148 9.96 18.92 -13.25
CA ASN A 148 10.30 19.92 -14.26
C ASN A 148 9.35 19.95 -15.46
N GLU A 149 8.65 18.85 -15.76
CA GLU A 149 7.58 18.85 -16.77
C GLU A 149 6.20 19.01 -16.13
N ILE A 150 5.87 18.21 -15.10
CA ILE A 150 4.46 18.14 -14.66
C ILE A 150 3.94 19.38 -13.93
N TYR A 151 4.81 20.20 -13.32
CA TYR A 151 4.38 21.34 -12.48
C TYR A 151 3.35 22.28 -13.17
N ARG A 152 3.42 22.40 -14.50
CA ARG A 152 2.54 23.24 -15.34
C ARG A 152 1.07 22.82 -15.30
N TYR A 153 0.82 21.54 -15.06
CA TYR A 153 -0.50 20.92 -15.08
C TYR A 153 -1.13 20.76 -13.70
N LEU A 154 -0.37 21.06 -12.65
CA LEU A 154 -0.78 20.94 -11.25
C LEU A 154 -1.29 22.28 -10.68
N GLY A 155 -1.95 22.21 -9.53
CA GLY A 155 -2.38 23.39 -8.77
C GLY A 155 -3.66 23.14 -7.96
N PRO A 156 -3.97 24.01 -6.98
CA PRO A 156 -5.10 23.86 -6.06
C PRO A 156 -6.42 23.58 -6.78
N ASP A 157 -6.74 24.38 -7.80
CA ASP A 157 -7.99 24.28 -8.55
C ASP A 157 -7.89 23.36 -9.78
N LYS A 158 -6.85 22.54 -9.88
CA LYS A 158 -6.55 21.73 -11.08
C LYS A 158 -6.30 20.27 -10.79
N ASP A 159 -5.18 19.97 -10.13
CA ASP A 159 -4.65 18.62 -9.96
C ASP A 159 -3.66 18.57 -8.80
N LEU A 160 -3.97 17.71 -7.83
CA LEU A 160 -3.28 17.55 -6.55
C LEU A 160 -2.74 16.11 -6.41
N PRO A 161 -1.42 15.91 -6.56
CA PRO A 161 -0.81 14.61 -6.35
C PRO A 161 -0.71 14.20 -4.87
N SER A 162 -0.71 12.89 -4.64
CA SER A 162 -0.56 12.24 -3.33
C SER A 162 0.48 11.11 -3.37
N GLU A 163 0.80 10.54 -2.20
CA GLU A 163 1.57 9.30 -2.05
C GLU A 163 0.91 8.12 -2.79
N GLU A 164 1.71 7.16 -3.26
CA GLU A 164 1.32 5.90 -3.90
C GLU A 164 2.58 4.99 -4.00
N MET A 165 2.46 3.72 -4.45
CA MET A 165 3.58 2.77 -4.52
C MET A 165 4.84 3.37 -5.19
N GLY A 166 5.96 3.37 -4.44
CA GLY A 166 7.25 3.91 -4.88
C GLY A 166 7.42 5.43 -4.72
N VAL A 167 6.41 6.12 -4.18
CA VAL A 167 6.43 7.56 -3.85
C VAL A 167 5.85 7.72 -2.45
N GLY A 168 6.73 7.65 -1.46
CA GLY A 168 6.39 7.91 -0.06
C GLY A 168 6.67 9.37 0.31
N THR A 169 6.77 9.60 1.62
CA THR A 169 7.00 10.94 2.19
C THR A 169 8.29 11.59 1.68
N ARG A 170 9.36 10.81 1.44
CA ARG A 170 10.65 11.31 0.92
C ARG A 170 10.50 11.86 -0.50
N GLU A 171 9.95 11.07 -1.40
CA GLU A 171 9.76 11.44 -2.81
C GLU A 171 8.79 12.61 -2.92
N MET A 172 7.69 12.61 -2.14
CA MET A 172 6.77 13.75 -2.08
C MET A 172 7.46 15.03 -1.59
N GLY A 173 8.39 14.94 -0.65
CA GLY A 173 9.23 16.07 -0.22
C GLY A 173 10.08 16.64 -1.36
N TYR A 174 10.75 15.79 -2.13
CA TYR A 174 11.55 16.21 -3.30
C TYR A 174 10.69 16.78 -4.43
N LEU A 175 9.56 16.15 -4.75
CA LEU A 175 8.58 16.60 -5.73
C LEU A 175 8.02 17.98 -5.35
N PHE A 176 7.59 18.17 -4.09
CA PHE A 176 7.06 19.45 -3.62
C PHE A 176 8.13 20.55 -3.55
N GLY A 177 9.36 20.21 -3.13
CA GLY A 177 10.48 21.14 -3.14
C GLY A 177 10.77 21.70 -4.53
N GLN A 178 10.75 20.83 -5.56
CA GLN A 178 10.93 21.27 -6.94
C GLN A 178 9.69 21.99 -7.48
N TYR A 179 8.47 21.56 -7.14
CA TYR A 179 7.24 22.25 -7.52
C TYR A 179 7.26 23.71 -7.05
N ARG A 180 7.58 23.95 -5.77
CA ARG A 180 7.73 25.30 -5.20
C ARG A 180 8.78 26.13 -5.93
N ARG A 181 9.93 25.53 -6.27
CA ARG A 181 11.01 26.20 -6.99
C ARG A 181 10.60 26.66 -8.39
N LEU A 182 9.76 25.88 -9.07
CA LEU A 182 9.30 26.16 -10.44
C LEU A 182 8.08 27.08 -10.47
N ALA A 183 7.13 26.91 -9.55
CA ALA A 183 5.91 27.72 -9.45
C ALA A 183 6.18 29.13 -8.90
N GLY A 184 7.27 29.31 -8.13
CA GLY A 184 7.65 30.62 -7.57
C GLY A 184 6.77 31.11 -6.41
N HIS A 185 5.80 30.31 -5.96
CA HIS A 185 4.91 30.63 -4.84
C HIS A 185 4.64 29.41 -3.95
N PHE A 186 4.33 29.65 -2.67
CA PHE A 186 3.86 28.61 -1.76
C PHE A 186 2.33 28.50 -1.86
N GLN A 187 1.83 27.32 -2.25
CA GLN A 187 0.42 26.94 -2.14
C GLN A 187 0.37 25.59 -1.41
N GLY A 188 -0.35 25.53 -0.30
CA GLY A 188 -0.32 24.40 0.65
C GLY A 188 -1.01 23.13 0.19
N SER A 189 -1.72 23.15 -0.95
CA SER A 189 -2.57 22.05 -1.40
C SER A 189 -1.83 20.80 -1.93
N PHE A 190 -0.48 20.80 -1.94
CA PHE A 190 0.31 19.67 -2.39
C PHE A 190 0.54 18.68 -1.25
N THR A 191 -0.12 17.53 -1.29
CA THR A 191 -0.31 16.73 -0.07
C THR A 191 0.78 15.66 0.15
N GLY A 192 1.86 16.02 0.83
CA GLY A 192 2.94 15.12 1.30
C GLY A 192 3.43 15.50 2.72
N PRO A 193 3.75 14.55 3.63
CA PRO A 193 3.67 14.80 5.09
C PRO A 193 4.94 15.28 5.83
N ARG A 194 4.72 15.64 7.11
CA ARG A 194 5.64 15.53 8.28
C ARG A 194 6.91 16.39 8.39
N ILE A 195 7.07 17.46 7.60
CA ILE A 195 7.99 18.55 7.97
C ILE A 195 7.23 19.89 7.99
N PHE A 196 6.57 20.20 9.11
CA PHE A 196 6.08 21.52 9.56
C PHE A 196 4.88 22.25 8.90
N TRP A 197 4.23 21.76 7.84
CA TRP A 197 3.25 22.60 7.09
C TRP A 197 1.83 22.01 6.84
N SER A 198 1.49 20.87 7.45
CA SER A 198 0.17 20.22 7.37
C SER A 198 0.04 19.21 8.52
N GLY A 199 -1.09 19.25 9.23
CA GLY A 199 -1.26 18.78 10.61
C GLY A 199 -2.28 17.65 10.84
N SER A 200 -2.74 16.95 9.80
CA SER A 200 -3.51 15.70 9.98
C SER A 200 -2.71 14.69 10.82
N SER A 201 -3.36 14.15 11.85
CA SER A 201 -2.74 13.28 12.85
C SER A 201 -2.87 11.78 12.57
N LEU A 202 -3.72 11.38 11.62
CA LEU A 202 -4.10 9.99 11.36
C LEU A 202 -3.87 9.53 9.90
N ARG A 203 -3.30 10.41 9.04
CA ARG A 203 -3.05 10.16 7.61
C ARG A 203 -2.34 8.83 7.32
N THR A 204 -1.49 8.37 8.23
CA THR A 204 -0.70 7.15 8.04
C THR A 204 -1.56 5.89 8.26
N GLU A 205 -2.43 5.95 9.26
CA GLU A 205 -3.31 4.91 9.77
C GLU A 205 -4.64 4.82 8.98
N ALA A 206 -5.09 5.94 8.43
CA ALA A 206 -6.43 6.19 7.88
C ALA A 206 -6.99 5.09 6.96
N THR A 207 -6.21 4.62 5.98
CA THR A 207 -6.66 3.54 5.08
C THR A 207 -6.85 2.22 5.83
N GLY A 208 -5.86 1.79 6.63
CA GLY A 208 -5.94 0.51 7.33
C GLY A 208 -7.03 0.50 8.40
N TYR A 209 -7.20 1.61 9.13
CA TYR A 209 -8.29 1.79 10.08
C TYR A 209 -9.66 1.82 9.38
N GLY A 210 -9.76 2.51 8.23
CA GLY A 210 -10.98 2.60 7.42
C GLY A 210 -11.51 1.23 6.98
N LEU A 211 -10.62 0.34 6.54
CA LEU A 211 -10.96 -1.04 6.17
C LEU A 211 -11.58 -1.80 7.36
N VAL A 212 -11.01 -1.67 8.55
CA VAL A 212 -11.51 -2.34 9.76
C VAL A 212 -12.84 -1.74 10.26
N PHE A 213 -13.02 -0.43 10.14
CA PHE A 213 -14.31 0.21 10.42
C PHE A 213 -15.40 -0.26 9.44
N PHE A 214 -15.08 -0.38 8.15
CA PHE A 214 -16.01 -0.90 7.14
C PHE A 214 -16.38 -2.37 7.43
N ALA A 215 -15.40 -3.18 7.84
CA ALA A 215 -15.62 -4.55 8.28
C ALA A 215 -16.58 -4.64 9.48
N GLN A 216 -16.39 -3.78 10.49
CA GLN A 216 -17.27 -3.73 11.67
C GLN A 216 -18.71 -3.37 11.28
N LEU A 217 -18.91 -2.40 10.38
CA LEU A 217 -20.24 -2.00 9.92
C LEU A 217 -20.96 -3.16 9.22
N MET A 218 -20.29 -3.83 8.28
CA MET A 218 -20.86 -5.00 7.58
C MET A 218 -21.17 -6.15 8.54
N LEU A 219 -20.31 -6.42 9.52
CA LEU A 219 -20.56 -7.45 10.53
C LEU A 219 -21.73 -7.07 11.45
N THR A 220 -21.87 -5.78 11.77
CA THR A 220 -22.99 -5.28 12.60
C THR A 220 -24.33 -5.53 11.89
N ASP A 221 -24.43 -5.26 10.58
CA ASP A 221 -25.61 -5.58 9.77
C ASP A 221 -25.91 -7.10 9.71
N MET A 222 -24.87 -7.94 9.83
CA MET A 222 -24.99 -9.40 9.98
C MET A 222 -25.30 -9.86 11.41
N ASN A 223 -25.52 -8.95 12.37
CA ASN A 223 -25.65 -9.21 13.81
C ASN A 223 -24.43 -9.96 14.39
N LYS A 224 -23.22 -9.55 13.96
CA LYS A 224 -21.93 -10.05 14.43
C LYS A 224 -21.04 -8.90 14.90
N ASP A 225 -19.99 -9.25 15.63
CA ASP A 225 -18.94 -8.34 16.11
C ASP A 225 -17.57 -8.85 15.63
N LEU A 226 -16.58 -7.97 15.46
CA LEU A 226 -15.20 -8.37 15.10
C LEU A 226 -14.51 -9.19 16.20
N LYS A 227 -14.94 -9.00 17.46
CA LYS A 227 -14.29 -9.60 18.63
C LYS A 227 -14.25 -11.14 18.56
N GLY A 228 -13.06 -11.70 18.61
CA GLY A 228 -12.81 -13.14 18.53
C GLY A 228 -12.88 -13.73 17.11
N LEU A 229 -13.24 -12.96 16.08
CA LEU A 229 -13.25 -13.43 14.70
C LEU A 229 -11.84 -13.62 14.16
N ARG A 230 -11.68 -14.65 13.33
CA ARG A 230 -10.42 -15.02 12.69
C ARG A 230 -10.20 -14.19 11.44
N CYS A 231 -9.21 -13.32 11.44
CA CYS A 231 -8.93 -12.39 10.36
C CYS A 231 -7.63 -12.78 9.62
N VAL A 232 -7.70 -12.92 8.29
CA VAL A 232 -6.54 -13.16 7.42
C VAL A 232 -6.20 -11.85 6.71
N ILE A 233 -4.93 -11.46 6.75
CA ILE A 233 -4.40 -10.22 6.11
C ILE A 233 -3.26 -10.62 5.17
N SER A 234 -3.19 -10.01 3.99
CA SER A 234 -1.99 -10.04 3.13
C SER A 234 -1.30 -8.68 3.11
N GLY A 235 -0.03 -8.67 2.71
CA GLY A 235 0.82 -7.49 2.73
C GLY A 235 1.41 -7.23 4.10
N SER A 236 2.47 -6.41 4.12
CA SER A 236 3.19 -5.95 5.32
C SER A 236 3.57 -4.48 5.21
N GLY A 237 3.03 -3.78 4.21
CA GLY A 237 3.16 -2.34 4.06
C GLY A 237 2.19 -1.59 4.99
N LYS A 238 2.27 -0.26 4.94
CA LYS A 238 1.45 0.72 5.68
C LYS A 238 0.01 0.25 5.93
N ILE A 239 -0.75 -0.06 4.87
CA ILE A 239 -2.15 -0.50 4.98
C ILE A 239 -2.31 -1.74 5.88
N ALA A 240 -1.59 -2.82 5.56
CA ALA A 240 -1.72 -4.11 6.26
C ALA A 240 -1.32 -4.03 7.74
N MET A 241 -0.31 -3.21 8.07
CA MET A 241 0.12 -3.01 9.45
C MET A 241 -0.92 -2.26 10.29
N HIS A 242 -1.62 -1.27 9.72
CA HIS A 242 -2.69 -0.56 10.44
C HIS A 242 -4.01 -1.35 10.47
N VAL A 243 -4.27 -2.23 9.50
CA VAL A 243 -5.35 -3.25 9.60
C VAL A 243 -5.06 -4.19 10.79
N LEU A 244 -3.85 -4.74 10.87
CA LEU A 244 -3.41 -5.61 11.97
C LEU A 244 -3.60 -4.93 13.34
N GLU A 245 -3.05 -3.72 13.48
CA GLU A 245 -3.15 -2.89 14.68
C GLU A 245 -4.61 -2.67 15.11
N LYS A 246 -5.48 -2.28 14.18
CA LYS A 246 -6.87 -1.95 14.49
C LYS A 246 -7.70 -3.20 14.81
N LEU A 247 -7.45 -4.32 14.14
CA LEU A 247 -8.08 -5.61 14.46
C LEU A 247 -7.76 -6.07 15.89
N ILE A 248 -6.50 -5.91 16.33
CA ILE A 248 -6.10 -6.19 17.71
C ILE A 248 -6.87 -5.29 18.70
N ALA A 249 -7.02 -4.00 18.39
CA ALA A 249 -7.78 -3.07 19.23
C ALA A 249 -9.28 -3.43 19.37
N TYR A 250 -9.89 -4.02 18.33
CA TYR A 250 -11.25 -4.57 18.37
C TYR A 250 -11.33 -5.98 19.01
N GLY A 251 -10.21 -6.57 19.41
CA GLY A 251 -10.14 -7.92 19.98
C GLY A 251 -10.42 -9.03 18.96
N ALA A 252 -10.26 -8.75 17.66
CA ALA A 252 -10.22 -9.77 16.62
C ALA A 252 -8.91 -10.56 16.70
N LEU A 253 -8.86 -11.70 15.98
CA LEU A 253 -7.72 -12.60 15.93
C LEU A 253 -7.07 -12.54 14.54
N PRO A 254 -6.15 -11.59 14.28
CA PRO A 254 -5.38 -11.58 13.05
C PRO A 254 -4.40 -12.76 13.04
N ILE A 255 -4.50 -13.59 12.01
CA ILE A 255 -3.77 -14.86 11.90
C ILE A 255 -2.59 -14.73 10.95
N THR A 256 -2.64 -13.83 9.97
CA THR A 256 -1.63 -13.69 8.91
C THR A 256 -1.34 -12.22 8.58
N VAL A 257 -0.16 -12.00 8.00
CA VAL A 257 0.42 -10.81 7.35
C VAL A 257 1.24 -11.35 6.16
N SER A 258 1.67 -10.59 5.14
CA SER A 258 2.64 -11.14 4.16
C SER A 258 3.74 -10.19 3.66
N VAL A 259 4.96 -10.72 3.55
CA VAL A 259 6.22 -9.97 3.42
C VAL A 259 6.92 -10.24 2.09
N ARG A 260 7.59 -9.22 1.54
CA ARG A 260 8.51 -9.36 0.39
C ARG A 260 9.87 -8.73 0.68
N PHE A 261 10.95 -9.43 0.30
CA PHE A 261 12.34 -8.98 0.48
C PHE A 261 13.14 -9.02 -0.84
N SER A 262 14.17 -8.18 -0.91
CA SER A 262 15.30 -8.27 -1.84
C SER A 262 16.61 -8.35 -1.03
N ILE A 263 17.73 -8.71 -1.67
CA ILE A 263 19.07 -8.67 -1.05
C ILE A 263 20.02 -8.07 -2.08
N LEU A 264 20.87 -7.13 -1.66
CA LEU A 264 21.99 -6.60 -2.45
C LEU A 264 23.26 -7.40 -2.15
N VAL A 265 23.98 -7.82 -3.19
CA VAL A 265 25.28 -8.49 -3.06
C VAL A 265 26.33 -7.66 -3.79
N ASN A 266 27.31 -7.13 -3.04
CA ASN A 266 28.44 -6.34 -3.57
C ASN A 266 28.03 -5.16 -4.47
N GLY A 267 26.99 -4.41 -4.08
CA GLY A 267 26.54 -3.21 -4.81
C GLY A 267 25.93 -3.48 -6.20
N SER A 268 25.75 -4.75 -6.56
CA SER A 268 25.06 -5.16 -7.80
C SER A 268 23.78 -5.89 -7.42
N PRO A 269 22.62 -5.57 -8.03
CA PRO A 269 21.41 -6.35 -7.83
C PRO A 269 21.61 -7.75 -8.43
N SER A 270 21.87 -8.76 -7.60
CA SER A 270 21.58 -10.14 -8.00
C SER A 270 20.09 -10.20 -8.31
N GLY A 271 19.72 -10.75 -9.47
CA GLY A 271 18.36 -10.66 -10.01
C GLY A 271 17.27 -11.02 -9.00
N PHE A 272 16.12 -10.34 -9.09
CA PHE A 272 15.03 -10.48 -8.14
C PHE A 272 14.67 -11.95 -7.87
N PHE A 273 14.88 -12.39 -6.64
CA PHE A 273 14.11 -13.50 -6.10
C PHE A 273 12.70 -12.98 -5.85
N ASN A 274 11.69 -13.58 -6.48
CA ASN A 274 10.31 -13.35 -6.06
C ASN A 274 10.19 -13.75 -4.58
N SER A 275 9.63 -12.86 -3.78
CA SER A 275 9.33 -13.15 -2.39
C SER A 275 7.83 -13.42 -2.24
N SER A 276 7.52 -14.54 -1.60
CA SER A 276 6.33 -15.36 -1.89
C SER A 276 5.49 -15.71 -0.65
N ARG A 277 5.64 -15.00 0.49
CA ARG A 277 5.40 -15.60 1.81
C ARG A 277 4.68 -14.74 2.85
N GLY A 278 3.90 -15.41 3.70
CA GLY A 278 3.22 -14.85 4.87
C GLY A 278 3.99 -14.94 6.20
N LEU A 279 3.61 -14.11 7.17
CA LEU A 279 3.91 -14.25 8.60
C LEU A 279 2.61 -14.51 9.37
N CYS A 280 2.54 -15.58 10.16
CA CYS A 280 1.35 -15.91 10.94
C CYS A 280 1.54 -15.68 12.44
N GLN A 281 0.54 -15.13 13.14
CA GLN A 281 0.68 -14.60 14.50
C GLN A 281 -0.29 -15.18 15.53
N GLY A 282 0.08 -15.10 16.81
CA GLY A 282 -0.67 -15.70 17.92
C GLY A 282 -0.46 -15.06 19.31
N ASN A 283 0.06 -13.84 19.41
CA ASN A 283 0.11 -13.06 20.65
C ASN A 283 0.25 -11.55 20.32
N PRO A 284 -0.72 -10.67 20.66
CA PRO A 284 -0.81 -9.31 20.13
C PRO A 284 0.36 -8.36 20.43
N LEU A 285 1.25 -8.68 21.39
CA LEU A 285 2.41 -7.83 21.73
C LEU A 285 3.65 -8.02 20.83
N SER A 286 3.78 -9.15 20.12
CA SER A 286 5.06 -9.53 19.49
C SER A 286 5.56 -8.69 18.29
N PRO A 287 4.73 -8.06 17.42
CA PRO A 287 5.24 -7.27 16.30
C PRO A 287 5.74 -5.91 16.80
N LEU A 288 5.04 -5.35 17.79
CA LEU A 288 5.42 -4.10 18.45
C LEU A 288 6.73 -4.29 19.22
N LEU A 289 6.88 -5.40 19.96
CA LEU A 289 8.14 -5.73 20.62
C LEU A 289 9.28 -5.92 19.62
N PHE A 290 9.03 -6.60 18.49
CA PHE A 290 10.02 -6.79 17.43
C PHE A 290 10.44 -5.45 16.81
N VAL A 291 9.50 -4.55 16.48
CA VAL A 291 9.81 -3.21 15.96
C VAL A 291 10.60 -2.38 17.00
N ILE A 292 10.26 -2.45 18.29
CA ILE A 292 11.00 -1.76 19.36
C ILE A 292 12.43 -2.31 19.52
N VAL A 293 12.62 -3.62 19.42
CA VAL A 293 13.95 -4.25 19.50
C VAL A 293 14.78 -3.91 18.26
N MET A 294 14.21 -4.00 17.06
CA MET A 294 14.90 -3.63 15.81
C MET A 294 15.25 -2.14 15.79
N GLU A 295 14.41 -1.27 16.34
CA GLU A 295 14.69 0.16 16.50
C GLU A 295 15.87 0.42 17.47
N ALA A 296 15.90 -0.28 18.60
CA ALA A 296 17.01 -0.19 19.55
C ALA A 296 18.33 -0.67 18.93
N VAL A 297 18.29 -1.75 18.13
CA VAL A 297 19.44 -2.28 17.41
C VAL A 297 19.89 -1.33 16.30
N SER A 298 18.96 -0.77 15.51
CA SER A 298 19.29 0.20 14.45
C SER A 298 20.03 1.41 15.02
N ARG A 299 19.52 2.02 16.09
CA ARG A 299 20.19 3.17 16.73
C ARG A 299 21.55 2.84 17.37
N LEU A 300 21.76 1.60 17.79
CA LEU A 300 23.08 1.14 18.25
C LEU A 300 24.05 0.98 17.06
N MET A 301 23.57 0.50 15.92
CA MET A 301 24.35 0.39 14.68
C MET A 301 24.66 1.78 14.10
N ASP A 302 23.71 2.71 14.06
CA ASP A 302 23.91 4.08 13.59
C ASP A 302 25.00 4.79 14.42
N ARG A 303 24.96 4.66 15.76
CA ARG A 303 26.01 5.22 16.64
C ARG A 303 27.39 4.58 16.45
N ALA A 304 27.42 3.29 16.13
CA ALA A 304 28.67 2.60 15.79
C ALA A 304 29.22 3.05 14.42
N ILE A 305 28.35 3.35 13.46
CA ILE A 305 28.69 3.88 12.13
C ILE A 305 29.15 5.34 12.23
N GLU A 306 28.57 6.15 13.13
CA GLU A 306 29.03 7.50 13.47
C GLU A 306 30.36 7.53 14.27
N GLY A 307 30.99 6.36 14.49
CA GLY A 307 32.33 6.25 15.07
C GLY A 307 32.39 6.37 16.59
N GLN A 308 31.27 6.21 17.30
CA GLN A 308 31.24 6.16 18.77
C GLN A 308 31.18 4.70 19.27
N ASN A 309 31.97 4.41 20.31
CA ASN A 309 32.05 3.06 20.87
C ASN A 309 30.72 2.58 21.47
N LEU A 310 30.36 1.33 21.20
CA LEU A 310 29.23 0.64 21.83
C LEU A 310 29.54 0.39 23.32
N VAL A 311 28.71 0.94 24.20
CA VAL A 311 28.73 0.67 25.65
C VAL A 311 27.35 0.17 26.06
N GLY A 312 27.29 -1.03 26.65
CA GLY A 312 26.04 -1.64 27.10
C GLY A 312 25.52 -1.06 28.43
N PHE A 313 24.22 -1.25 28.68
CA PHE A 313 23.57 -0.91 29.95
C PHE A 313 23.47 -2.14 30.86
N THR A 314 23.58 -1.93 32.17
CA THR A 314 23.46 -2.99 33.19
C THR A 314 22.22 -2.77 34.06
N TRP A 315 21.47 -3.86 34.29
CA TRP A 315 20.39 -3.96 35.27
C TRP A 315 20.57 -5.26 36.05
N ALA A 316 20.30 -5.27 37.36
CA ALA A 316 20.96 -6.21 38.28
C ALA A 316 20.07 -7.28 38.95
N MET A 317 20.63 -8.49 39.06
CA MET A 317 20.32 -9.60 39.99
C MET A 317 19.16 -10.58 39.62
N PRO A 318 19.11 -11.81 40.19
CA PRO A 318 20.17 -12.84 40.13
C PRO A 318 19.67 -14.30 39.89
N GLN A 319 20.61 -15.21 39.57
CA GLN A 319 20.50 -16.69 39.60
C GLN A 319 19.68 -17.43 38.51
N LYS A 320 20.33 -17.70 37.37
CA LYS A 320 20.53 -19.07 36.82
C LYS A 320 21.64 -19.08 35.77
N VAL A 321 22.31 -20.21 35.60
CA VAL A 321 23.42 -20.42 34.65
C VAL A 321 23.12 -21.67 33.82
N ILE A 322 23.22 -21.55 32.50
CA ILE A 322 23.29 -22.68 31.57
C ILE A 322 24.39 -22.35 30.55
N GLU A 323 25.41 -23.21 30.45
CA GLU A 323 26.50 -23.10 29.47
C GLU A 323 26.28 -24.07 28.31
N LEU A 324 26.71 -23.69 27.09
CA LEU A 324 27.09 -24.62 26.03
C LEU A 324 28.15 -23.98 25.10
N LEU A 325 29.37 -24.53 25.17
CA LEU A 325 30.59 -24.19 24.40
C LEU A 325 30.95 -25.41 23.51
N ALA A 326 31.76 -25.39 22.45
CA ALA A 326 32.50 -24.36 21.70
C ALA A 326 32.60 -24.88 20.23
N CYS A 327 33.37 -24.38 19.24
CA CYS A 327 34.32 -23.28 19.02
C CYS A 327 34.41 -23.08 17.48
N ALA A 328 35.08 -22.11 16.84
CA ALA A 328 35.94 -20.98 17.23
C ALA A 328 35.83 -19.89 16.15
N GLY A 329 36.52 -18.74 16.29
CA GLY A 329 36.74 -17.82 15.14
C GLY A 329 36.58 -16.31 15.37
N GLY A 330 36.41 -15.82 16.60
CA GLY A 330 36.59 -14.40 16.96
C GLY A 330 35.45 -13.44 16.58
N GLY A 331 34.57 -13.14 17.54
CA GLY A 331 33.54 -12.08 17.44
C GLY A 331 32.47 -12.24 18.50
N ILE A 332 32.22 -11.20 19.30
CA ILE A 332 31.42 -11.20 20.55
C ILE A 332 30.00 -11.81 20.39
N ILE A 333 29.61 -12.61 21.39
CA ILE A 333 28.25 -13.16 21.58
C ILE A 333 27.47 -12.22 22.52
N ALA A 334 26.18 -12.00 22.25
CA ALA A 334 25.25 -11.38 23.17
C ALA A 334 23.94 -12.17 23.20
N ASP A 335 23.47 -12.53 24.39
CA ASP A 335 22.24 -13.27 24.64
C ASP A 335 21.27 -12.35 25.40
N ILE A 336 19.98 -12.35 25.06
CA ILE A 336 19.00 -11.38 25.58
C ILE A 336 17.66 -12.07 25.88
N GLU A 337 17.32 -12.14 27.17
CA GLU A 337 16.01 -12.58 27.67
C GLU A 337 15.19 -11.35 28.12
N ILE A 338 13.89 -11.29 27.79
CA ILE A 338 13.01 -10.16 28.12
C ILE A 338 11.64 -10.66 28.62
N GLU A 339 11.33 -10.41 29.89
CA GLU A 339 9.95 -10.40 30.43
C GLU A 339 9.45 -8.95 30.56
N ILE A 340 8.20 -8.67 30.16
CA ILE A 340 7.54 -7.38 30.42
C ILE A 340 6.08 -7.59 30.87
N PHE A 341 5.78 -7.03 32.04
CA PHE A 341 4.43 -6.77 32.56
C PHE A 341 4.09 -5.27 32.39
N GLY A 342 2.83 -4.95 32.06
CA GLY A 342 2.23 -3.66 32.43
C GLY A 342 2.29 -2.47 31.45
N MET A 343 1.12 -2.18 30.87
CA MET A 343 0.57 -0.91 30.34
C MET A 343 1.32 0.46 30.40
N LEU A 344 1.14 1.21 29.29
CA LEU A 344 1.29 2.67 29.05
C LEU A 344 2.70 3.31 28.98
N PRO A 345 2.91 4.40 28.19
CA PRO A 345 2.22 4.82 26.95
C PRO A 345 3.17 5.14 25.76
N LEU A 346 2.79 4.77 24.54
CA LEU A 346 3.52 5.13 23.30
C LEU A 346 3.07 6.50 22.77
N TYR A 347 3.97 7.47 22.59
CA TYR A 347 3.66 8.71 21.84
C TYR A 347 4.83 9.42 21.11
N ALA A 348 6.05 8.86 21.08
CA ALA A 348 7.25 9.62 20.67
C ALA A 348 7.99 9.17 19.38
N CYS A 349 7.74 7.97 18.83
CA CYS A 349 8.66 7.39 17.83
C CYS A 349 8.17 7.34 16.37
N CYS A 350 6.87 7.47 16.09
CA CYS A 350 6.30 7.24 14.74
C CYS A 350 6.50 8.40 13.75
N GLY A 351 7.67 9.06 13.74
CA GLY A 351 7.86 10.31 13.00
C GLY A 351 9.22 10.55 12.34
N LEU A 352 10.14 9.57 12.32
CA LEU A 352 11.54 9.81 11.92
C LEU A 352 12.15 8.76 10.95
N PHE A 353 11.35 7.86 10.37
CA PHE A 353 11.88 6.79 9.51
C PHE A 353 11.84 7.13 8.03
N GLY A 354 13.01 7.11 7.39
CA GLY A 354 13.14 7.03 5.93
C GLY A 354 12.93 5.58 5.45
N GLU A 355 12.35 5.40 4.28
CA GLU A 355 11.82 4.11 3.80
C GLU A 355 12.89 3.08 3.32
N ASN A 356 14.17 3.27 3.67
CA ASN A 356 15.31 2.53 3.11
C ASN A 356 16.05 1.60 4.10
N THR A 357 15.35 0.82 4.93
CA THR A 357 15.93 -0.44 5.49
C THR A 357 14.87 -1.36 6.13
N ILE A 358 14.44 -2.39 5.40
CA ILE A 358 14.08 -3.70 5.98
C ILE A 358 14.77 -4.79 5.15
N ASP A 359 16.10 -4.71 5.07
CA ASP A 359 16.92 -5.72 4.42
C ASP A 359 17.28 -6.84 5.39
N GLY A 360 16.68 -8.02 5.19
CA GLY A 360 17.40 -9.28 5.35
C GLY A 360 17.56 -9.94 6.73
N TYR A 361 16.57 -9.94 7.64
CA TYR A 361 16.63 -10.80 8.86
C TYR A 361 15.29 -11.45 9.28
N LEU A 362 14.51 -11.98 8.33
CA LEU A 362 13.15 -12.53 8.59
C LEU A 362 12.90 -13.99 8.14
N LYS A 363 13.92 -14.72 7.68
CA LYS A 363 13.74 -16.09 7.16
C LYS A 363 13.70 -17.19 8.22
N GLU A 364 14.31 -17.00 9.39
CA GLU A 364 14.41 -18.06 10.41
C GLU A 364 14.14 -17.61 11.84
N ASP A 365 14.51 -16.39 12.24
CA ASP A 365 14.52 -16.08 13.67
C ASP A 365 13.12 -15.90 14.27
N TYR A 366 12.15 -15.29 13.58
CA TYR A 366 10.80 -15.09 14.15
C TYR A 366 10.10 -16.42 14.55
N SER A 367 10.25 -17.47 13.74
CA SER A 367 9.69 -18.80 14.05
C SER A 367 10.50 -19.58 15.08
N LYS A 368 11.81 -19.32 15.20
CA LYS A 368 12.65 -19.84 16.30
C LYS A 368 12.35 -19.14 17.63
N THR A 369 12.15 -17.82 17.64
CA THR A 369 11.81 -17.02 18.84
C THR A 369 10.40 -17.29 19.33
N TYR A 370 9.42 -17.44 18.43
CA TYR A 370 8.02 -17.67 18.80
C TYR A 370 7.55 -19.07 18.38
N ALA A 371 7.74 -20.05 19.28
CA ALA A 371 7.46 -21.48 19.09
C ALA A 371 6.01 -21.87 18.69
N ARG A 372 5.06 -20.91 18.66
CA ARG A 372 3.68 -21.12 18.15
C ARG A 372 3.44 -20.51 16.76
N SER A 373 4.35 -19.68 16.26
CA SER A 373 4.28 -19.18 14.88
C SER A 373 4.79 -20.26 13.91
N LYS A 374 4.13 -20.37 12.76
CA LYS A 374 4.52 -21.29 11.69
C LYS A 374 4.75 -20.50 10.42
N TYR A 375 5.74 -20.95 9.68
CA TYR A 375 6.13 -20.38 8.41
C TYR A 375 5.80 -21.35 7.29
N TYR A 376 5.19 -20.83 6.23
CA TYR A 376 4.73 -21.61 5.09
C TYR A 376 5.40 -21.06 3.83
N ASP A 377 6.16 -21.91 3.16
CA ASP A 377 6.85 -21.55 1.92
C ASP A 377 5.87 -21.52 0.75
N GLU A 378 6.05 -20.53 -0.14
CA GLU A 378 5.26 -20.26 -1.35
C GLU A 378 3.73 -20.25 -1.18
N ALA A 379 3.24 -20.09 0.06
CA ALA A 379 1.84 -20.13 0.40
C ALA A 379 1.23 -18.74 0.52
N LYS A 380 0.17 -18.48 -0.25
CA LYS A 380 -0.76 -17.38 0.02
C LYS A 380 -1.58 -17.71 1.29
N PRO A 381 -1.98 -16.71 2.10
CA PRO A 381 -2.62 -16.96 3.41
C PRO A 381 -4.09 -17.44 3.30
N TRP A 382 -4.64 -17.49 2.09
CA TRP A 382 -6.03 -17.79 1.76
C TRP A 382 -6.52 -19.20 2.14
N ASN A 383 -5.59 -20.11 2.45
CA ASN A 383 -5.87 -21.45 2.99
C ASN A 383 -6.15 -21.46 4.50
N GLU A 384 -5.77 -20.40 5.23
CA GLU A 384 -5.96 -20.34 6.68
C GLU A 384 -7.43 -20.12 7.04
N ARG A 385 -7.91 -20.89 8.02
CA ARG A 385 -9.30 -20.79 8.49
C ARG A 385 -9.59 -19.38 8.99
N CYS A 386 -10.49 -18.65 8.34
CA CYS A 386 -10.85 -17.27 8.67
C CYS A 386 -12.36 -17.00 8.56
N ASP A 387 -12.82 -15.99 9.28
CA ASP A 387 -14.16 -15.40 9.15
C ASP A 387 -14.13 -14.18 8.22
N VAL A 388 -13.04 -13.41 8.26
CA VAL A 388 -12.82 -12.16 7.49
C VAL A 388 -11.46 -12.18 6.80
N ALA A 389 -11.38 -11.69 5.55
CA ALA A 389 -10.14 -11.57 4.78
C ALA A 389 -9.87 -10.12 4.34
N PHE A 390 -8.61 -9.70 4.39
CA PHE A 390 -8.12 -8.36 4.04
C PHE A 390 -6.94 -8.46 3.04
N PRO A 391 -7.19 -8.54 1.72
CA PRO A 391 -6.14 -8.41 0.72
C PRO A 391 -5.61 -6.98 0.65
N CYS A 392 -4.33 -6.79 0.96
CA CYS A 392 -3.69 -5.46 1.05
C CYS A 392 -2.27 -5.43 0.45
N ALA A 393 -1.90 -6.41 -0.41
CA ALA A 393 -0.55 -6.53 -0.96
C ALA A 393 -0.41 -5.94 -2.37
N CYS A 394 -1.25 -6.37 -3.33
CA CYS A 394 -1.22 -5.87 -4.71
C CYS A 394 -2.51 -6.17 -5.48
N GLN A 395 -2.62 -5.63 -6.70
CA GLN A 395 -3.67 -5.99 -7.65
C GLN A 395 -3.59 -7.47 -8.04
N ASN A 396 -4.75 -8.09 -8.33
CA ASN A 396 -4.90 -9.48 -8.76
C ASN A 396 -4.10 -10.51 -7.91
N GLU A 397 -4.07 -10.33 -6.58
CA GLU A 397 -3.41 -11.24 -5.64
C GLU A 397 -4.24 -12.46 -5.23
N ILE A 398 -5.57 -12.39 -5.37
CA ILE A 398 -6.53 -13.49 -5.19
C ILE A 398 -7.03 -13.92 -6.57
N ASP A 399 -6.67 -15.14 -6.97
CA ASP A 399 -7.17 -15.79 -8.18
C ASP A 399 -8.36 -16.73 -7.90
N GLN A 400 -8.86 -17.41 -8.93
CA GLN A 400 -10.01 -18.31 -8.81
C GLN A 400 -9.77 -19.46 -7.80
N ALA A 401 -8.55 -19.99 -7.73
CA ALA A 401 -8.22 -21.08 -6.80
C ALA A 401 -8.15 -20.56 -5.36
N ASP A 402 -7.58 -19.37 -5.16
CA ASP A 402 -7.57 -18.68 -3.86
C ASP A 402 -8.98 -18.36 -3.35
N ALA A 403 -9.88 -17.92 -4.24
CA ALA A 403 -11.27 -17.68 -3.89
C ALA A 403 -11.97 -18.97 -3.42
N ILE A 404 -11.72 -20.11 -4.07
CA ILE A 404 -12.22 -21.42 -3.63
C ILE A 404 -11.63 -21.77 -2.26
N ASN A 405 -10.34 -21.51 -2.03
CA ASN A 405 -9.68 -21.76 -0.75
C ASN A 405 -10.28 -20.90 0.38
N LEU A 406 -10.54 -19.61 0.15
CA LEU A 406 -11.22 -18.71 1.10
C LEU A 406 -12.64 -19.18 1.44
N VAL A 407 -13.41 -19.65 0.45
CA VAL A 407 -14.74 -20.23 0.68
C VAL A 407 -14.64 -21.46 1.58
N ASN A 408 -13.71 -22.36 1.28
CA ASN A 408 -13.46 -23.58 2.04
C ASN A 408 -12.90 -23.31 3.45
N SER A 409 -12.13 -22.22 3.63
CA SER A 409 -11.57 -21.81 4.92
C SER A 409 -12.62 -21.25 5.89
N GLY A 410 -13.85 -21.02 5.41
CA GLY A 410 -14.97 -20.54 6.22
C GLY A 410 -15.23 -19.04 6.11
N CYS A 411 -14.53 -18.33 5.22
CA CYS A 411 -14.65 -16.87 5.06
C CYS A 411 -16.10 -16.45 4.78
N ARG A 412 -16.48 -15.27 5.30
CA ARG A 412 -17.83 -14.69 5.12
C ARG A 412 -17.80 -13.25 4.63
N VAL A 413 -16.73 -12.52 4.94
CA VAL A 413 -16.55 -11.12 4.55
C VAL A 413 -15.13 -10.93 3.99
N LEU A 414 -15.00 -10.30 2.83
CA LEU A 414 -13.72 -9.90 2.25
C LEU A 414 -13.71 -8.38 2.09
N ILE A 415 -12.65 -7.74 2.58
CA ILE A 415 -12.50 -6.29 2.62
C ILE A 415 -11.27 -5.90 1.80
N GLU A 416 -11.49 -5.36 0.60
CA GLU A 416 -10.40 -5.05 -0.32
C GLU A 416 -9.61 -3.82 0.14
N GLY A 417 -8.31 -4.00 0.41
CA GLY A 417 -7.40 -2.94 0.88
C GLY A 417 -6.41 -2.44 -0.16
N SER A 418 -5.99 -3.28 -1.11
CA SER A 418 -5.32 -2.86 -2.35
C SER A 418 -6.36 -2.56 -3.44
N ASN A 419 -5.97 -1.81 -4.47
CA ASN A 419 -6.84 -1.58 -5.64
C ASN A 419 -6.95 -2.87 -6.46
N MET A 420 -8.17 -3.34 -6.72
CA MET A 420 -8.50 -4.52 -7.52
C MET A 420 -7.70 -5.79 -7.14
N PRO A 421 -7.85 -6.31 -5.90
CA PRO A 421 -7.08 -7.46 -5.41
C PRO A 421 -7.53 -8.81 -5.96
N CYS A 422 -8.79 -8.93 -6.37
CA CYS A 422 -9.40 -10.16 -6.86
C CYS A 422 -9.46 -10.14 -8.38
N THR A 423 -9.14 -11.26 -9.05
CA THR A 423 -9.45 -11.40 -10.48
C THR A 423 -10.98 -11.51 -10.69
N PRO A 424 -11.51 -11.25 -11.91
CA PRO A 424 -12.93 -11.35 -12.18
C PRO A 424 -13.51 -12.74 -11.85
N GLU A 425 -12.75 -13.80 -12.10
CA GLU A 425 -13.12 -15.19 -11.79
C GLU A 425 -13.16 -15.45 -10.28
N ALA A 426 -12.26 -14.83 -9.52
CA ALA A 426 -12.24 -14.88 -8.06
C ALA A 426 -13.50 -14.22 -7.48
N VAL A 427 -13.82 -13.00 -7.94
CA VAL A 427 -15.05 -12.28 -7.56
C VAL A 427 -16.30 -13.12 -7.85
N ASP A 428 -16.34 -13.80 -8.98
CA ASP A 428 -17.44 -14.66 -9.38
C ASP A 428 -17.64 -15.87 -8.45
N VAL A 429 -16.55 -16.50 -8.00
CA VAL A 429 -16.57 -17.59 -7.01
C VAL A 429 -17.07 -17.08 -5.66
N LEU A 430 -16.51 -15.98 -5.17
CA LEU A 430 -16.87 -15.38 -3.88
C LEU A 430 -18.36 -14.99 -3.83
N ARG A 431 -18.88 -14.37 -4.92
CA ARG A 431 -20.31 -14.03 -5.07
C ARG A 431 -21.21 -15.27 -5.08
N LYS A 432 -20.86 -16.32 -5.84
CA LYS A 432 -21.63 -17.59 -5.87
C LYS A 432 -21.66 -18.29 -4.50
N ALA A 433 -20.63 -18.10 -3.68
CA ALA A 433 -20.56 -18.60 -2.31
C ALA A 433 -21.26 -17.71 -1.26
N ASN A 434 -21.85 -16.57 -1.67
CA ASN A 434 -22.44 -15.55 -0.79
C ASN A 434 -21.46 -14.95 0.23
N ILE A 435 -20.18 -14.83 -0.14
CA ILE A 435 -19.22 -14.00 0.61
C ILE A 435 -19.51 -12.53 0.29
N LEU A 436 -19.65 -11.70 1.33
CA LEU A 436 -19.81 -10.26 1.15
C LEU A 436 -18.45 -9.63 0.85
N ILE A 437 -18.36 -8.87 -0.24
CA ILE A 437 -17.13 -8.18 -0.66
C ILE A 437 -17.35 -6.68 -0.45
N ALA A 438 -16.49 -6.04 0.35
CA ALA A 438 -16.38 -4.58 0.38
C ALA A 438 -15.36 -4.13 -0.69
N PRO A 439 -15.78 -3.37 -1.72
CA PRO A 439 -14.89 -2.97 -2.79
C PRO A 439 -13.88 -1.91 -2.31
N ALA A 440 -12.66 -1.97 -2.84
CA ALA A 440 -11.55 -1.08 -2.43
C ALA A 440 -11.89 0.41 -2.58
N MET A 441 -12.71 0.76 -3.58
CA MET A 441 -13.22 2.11 -3.82
C MET A 441 -14.03 2.68 -2.63
N ALA A 442 -14.69 1.83 -1.85
CA ALA A 442 -15.47 2.25 -0.68
C ALA A 442 -14.71 2.02 0.63
N ALA A 443 -14.15 0.82 0.82
CA ALA A 443 -13.51 0.43 2.07
C ALA A 443 -12.15 1.13 2.28
N GLY A 444 -11.37 1.29 1.22
CA GLY A 444 -10.08 1.97 1.22
C GLY A 444 -10.17 3.50 1.08
N ALA A 445 -11.36 4.09 1.20
CA ALA A 445 -11.57 5.53 1.01
C ALA A 445 -11.06 6.41 2.17
N GLY A 446 -10.88 5.85 3.37
CA GLY A 446 -10.42 6.58 4.56
C GLY A 446 -9.14 7.39 4.35
N GLY A 447 -8.14 6.82 3.66
CA GLY A 447 -6.89 7.54 3.35
C GLY A 447 -7.05 8.72 2.38
N ALA A 448 -8.11 8.75 1.57
CA ALA A 448 -8.44 9.91 0.73
C ALA A 448 -9.21 11.01 1.50
N PHE A 449 -9.74 10.68 2.68
CA PHE A 449 -10.58 11.60 3.48
C PHE A 449 -9.78 12.35 4.55
N ASP A 450 -8.78 11.70 5.15
CA ASP A 450 -7.87 12.31 6.13
C ASP A 450 -6.89 13.30 5.45
N ASP A 451 -6.54 12.98 4.21
CA ASP A 451 -5.85 13.80 3.20
C ASP A 451 -6.50 15.20 2.94
N MET A 452 -7.63 15.51 3.57
CA MET A 452 -8.54 16.63 3.27
C MET A 452 -9.03 17.40 4.53
N GLU A 453 -8.55 17.11 5.74
CA GLU A 453 -8.99 17.80 6.97
C GLU A 453 -8.40 19.22 7.18
N GLU A 454 -7.81 19.82 6.14
CA GLU A 454 -7.17 21.16 6.14
C GLU A 454 -7.54 22.06 4.94
#